data_AF-A0A1J3EB71-F1
#
_entry.id   AF-A0A1J3EB71-F1
#
_cell.length_a   1.000
_cell.length_b   1.000
_cell.length_c   1.000
_cell.angle_alpha   90.00
_cell.angle_beta   90.00
_cell.angle_gamma   90.00
#
_symmetry.space_group_name_H-M   'P 1'
#
loop_
_entity.id
_entity.type
_entity.pdbx_description
1 polymer ?
#
loop_
_entity_poly.entity_id
_entity_poly.type
_entity_poly.pdbx_seq_one_letter_code
_entity_poly.pdbx_strand_id
1 'polypeptide(L)'
;PSYNISDFATGVCFASAGTGYDNSTADVLGVIPLWKEVEYYKEYQKKLAAYLGHRKAANVIRESLYLVSIGTNDFLENYYTLTDRRSQYSIGQ
;
A
#
# COMPACT_ATOMS: atom_id res chain seq x y z
N PRO A 1 -1.69 10.18 -19.02
CA PRO A 1 -0.72 9.37 -18.23
C PRO A 1 0.46 8.94 -19.10
N SER A 2 1.69 9.11 -18.62
CA SER A 2 2.90 8.77 -19.40
C SER A 2 3.22 7.28 -19.45
N TYR A 3 2.56 6.48 -18.61
CA TYR A 3 2.74 5.02 -18.51
C TYR A 3 1.42 4.30 -18.71
N ASN A 4 1.50 3.05 -19.18
CA ASN A 4 0.36 2.17 -19.38
C ASN A 4 0.64 0.76 -18.82
N ILE A 5 -0.31 -0.16 -19.03
CA ILE A 5 -0.24 -1.51 -18.46
C ILE A 5 0.95 -2.33 -18.97
N SER A 6 1.47 -2.07 -20.17
CA SER A 6 2.67 -2.72 -20.69
C SER A 6 3.90 -2.42 -19.85
N ASP A 7 4.01 -1.19 -19.35
CA ASP A 7 5.13 -0.75 -18.51
C ASP A 7 5.05 -1.45 -17.14
N PHE A 8 3.84 -1.47 -16.57
CA PHE A 8 3.56 -2.08 -15.27
C PHE A 8 3.56 -3.61 -15.26
N ALA A 9 3.62 -4.26 -16.42
CA ALA A 9 3.75 -5.71 -16.51
C ALA A 9 5.15 -6.21 -16.09
N THR A 10 6.15 -5.31 -16.03
CA THR A 10 7.52 -5.62 -15.58
C THR A 10 7.73 -5.33 -14.10
N GLY A 11 7.06 -4.30 -13.56
CA GLY A 11 7.11 -3.90 -12.18
C GLY A 11 6.25 -2.67 -11.93
N VAL A 12 5.70 -2.55 -10.72
CA VAL A 12 4.82 -1.45 -10.33
C VAL A 12 4.93 -1.19 -8.83
N CYS A 13 4.84 0.07 -8.43
CA CYS A 13 4.86 0.50 -7.03
C CYS A 13 3.54 1.19 -6.70
N PHE A 14 2.95 0.82 -5.56
CA PHE A 14 1.72 1.43 -5.05
C PHE A 14 1.94 2.24 -3.76
N ALA A 15 3.18 2.25 -3.26
CA ALA A 15 3.51 2.84 -1.96
C ALA A 15 3.37 4.37 -1.97
N SER A 16 2.87 4.89 -0.86
CA SER A 16 2.72 6.32 -0.58
C SER A 16 3.56 6.69 0.64
N ALA A 17 4.50 7.61 0.45
CA ALA A 17 5.33 8.09 1.55
C ALA A 17 4.45 8.76 2.63
N GLY A 18 4.72 8.45 3.89
CA GLY A 18 3.94 8.96 5.02
C GLY A 18 2.74 8.08 5.41
N THR A 19 2.38 7.07 4.59
CA THR A 19 1.30 6.14 4.96
C THR A 19 1.71 5.23 6.12
N GLY A 20 0.71 4.69 6.79
CA GLY A 20 0.84 3.76 7.89
C GLY A 20 -0.24 2.68 7.85
N TYR A 21 -0.15 1.72 8.76
CA TYR A 21 -1.18 0.71 8.97
C TYR A 21 -2.47 1.35 9.51
N ASP A 22 -2.34 2.32 10.42
CA ASP A 22 -3.48 3.07 10.92
C ASP A 22 -3.90 4.12 9.86
N ASN A 23 -5.18 4.13 9.51
CA ASN A 23 -5.69 5.04 8.49
C ASN A 23 -5.48 6.51 8.86
N SER A 24 -5.53 6.84 10.16
CA SER A 24 -5.34 8.22 10.57
C SER A 24 -3.91 8.71 10.35
N THR A 25 -2.92 7.82 10.22
CA THR A 25 -1.54 8.19 9.87
C THR A 25 -1.50 8.85 8.50
N ALA A 26 -2.24 8.29 7.55
CA ALA A 26 -2.34 8.86 6.21
C ALA A 26 -3.09 10.20 6.22
N ASP A 27 -4.05 10.38 7.12
CA ASP A 27 -4.82 11.61 7.27
C ASP A 27 -3.96 12.80 7.75
N VAL A 28 -2.89 12.54 8.53
CA VAL A 28 -1.96 13.61 9.02
C VAL A 28 -1.38 14.41 7.86
N LEU A 29 -0.99 13.73 6.77
CA LEU A 29 -0.34 14.34 5.60
C LEU A 29 -1.24 14.34 4.35
N GLY A 30 -2.48 13.87 4.45
CA GLY A 30 -3.40 13.74 3.32
C GLY A 30 -2.89 12.79 2.22
N VAL A 31 -2.15 11.74 2.60
CA VAL A 31 -1.52 10.79 1.68
C VAL A 31 -2.43 9.57 1.43
N ILE A 32 -2.02 8.69 0.52
CA ILE A 32 -2.81 7.51 0.17
C ILE A 32 -2.70 6.49 1.32
N PRO A 33 -3.82 6.07 1.95
CA PRO A 33 -3.78 5.07 3.01
C PRO A 33 -3.53 3.66 2.47
N LEU A 34 -2.97 2.77 3.30
CA LEU A 34 -2.63 1.39 2.92
C LEU A 34 -3.80 0.64 2.24
N TRP A 35 -5.02 0.76 2.76
CA TRP A 35 -6.17 0.05 2.18
C TRP A 35 -6.41 0.47 0.72
N LYS A 36 -6.13 1.74 0.38
CA LYS A 36 -6.28 2.26 -0.97
C LYS A 36 -5.16 1.77 -1.88
N GLU A 37 -3.93 1.64 -1.36
CA GLU A 37 -2.83 0.99 -2.08
C GLU A 37 -3.17 -0.47 -2.45
N VAL A 38 -3.80 -1.21 -1.53
CA VAL A 38 -4.28 -2.57 -1.77
C VAL A 38 -5.40 -2.61 -2.81
N GLU A 39 -6.32 -1.62 -2.80
CA GLU A 39 -7.33 -1.51 -3.86
C GLU A 39 -6.71 -1.23 -5.24
N TYR A 40 -5.68 -0.38 -5.32
CA TYR A 40 -4.94 -0.18 -6.56
C TYR A 40 -4.24 -1.46 -7.03
N TYR A 41 -3.69 -2.25 -6.11
CA TYR A 41 -3.13 -3.56 -6.44
C TYR A 41 -4.19 -4.52 -7.01
N LYS A 42 -5.39 -4.59 -6.41
CA LYS A 42 -6.50 -5.41 -6.94
C LYS A 42 -6.95 -4.95 -8.32
N GLU A 43 -7.02 -3.63 -8.54
CA GLU A 43 -7.37 -3.07 -9.86
C GLU A 43 -6.28 -3.38 -10.89
N TYR A 44 -5.00 -3.28 -10.50
CA TYR A 44 -3.87 -3.67 -11.33
C TYR A 44 -3.96 -5.13 -11.77
N GLN A 45 -4.28 -6.07 -10.86
CA GLN A 45 -4.46 -7.47 -11.22
C GLN A 45 -5.52 -7.67 -12.33
N LYS A 46 -6.63 -6.94 -12.28
CA LYS A 46 -7.67 -6.96 -13.32
C LYS A 46 -7.16 -6.42 -14.65
N LYS A 47 -6.45 -5.27 -14.62
CA LYS A 47 -5.85 -4.67 -15.82
C LYS A 47 -4.79 -5.56 -16.45
N LEU A 48 -3.96 -6.19 -15.63
CA LEU A 48 -2.92 -7.13 -16.07
C LEU A 48 -3.54 -8.36 -16.71
N ALA A 49 -4.61 -8.90 -16.14
CA ALA A 49 -5.35 -10.02 -16.73
C ALA A 49 -6.00 -9.65 -18.08
N ALA A 50 -6.56 -8.44 -18.20
CA ALA A 50 -7.10 -7.94 -19.47
C ALA A 50 -6.02 -7.78 -20.55
N TYR A 51 -4.80 -7.40 -20.16
CA TYR A 51 -3.67 -7.19 -21.07
C TYR A 51 -2.95 -8.49 -21.48
N LEU A 52 -2.61 -9.35 -20.52
CA LEU A 52 -1.80 -10.56 -20.75
C LEU A 52 -2.63 -11.85 -20.91
N GLY A 53 -3.92 -11.80 -20.60
CA GLY A 53 -4.78 -12.96 -20.41
C GLY A 53 -4.63 -13.60 -19.02
N HIS A 54 -5.70 -14.23 -18.54
CA HIS A 54 -5.80 -14.75 -17.16
C HIS A 54 -4.64 -15.66 -16.75
N ARG A 55 -4.27 -16.64 -17.59
CA ARG A 55 -3.22 -17.62 -17.25
C ARG A 55 -1.85 -16.97 -17.07
N LYS A 56 -1.48 -16.07 -17.99
CA LYS A 56 -0.17 -15.41 -17.95
C LYS A 56 -0.11 -14.38 -16.81
N ALA A 57 -1.18 -13.60 -16.62
CA ALA A 57 -1.28 -12.67 -15.51
C ALA A 57 -1.21 -13.38 -14.15
N ALA A 58 -1.92 -14.49 -13.96
CA ALA A 58 -1.85 -15.29 -12.75
C ALA A 58 -0.43 -15.81 -12.47
N ASN A 59 0.30 -16.22 -13.52
CA ASN A 59 1.70 -16.65 -13.38
C ASN A 59 2.61 -15.48 -12.95
N VAL A 60 2.47 -14.30 -13.57
CA VAL A 60 3.23 -13.10 -13.21
C VAL A 60 3.01 -12.72 -11.75
N ILE A 61 1.74 -12.67 -11.31
CA ILE A 61 1.39 -12.37 -9.93
C ILE A 61 2.00 -13.40 -8.97
N ARG A 62 1.86 -14.70 -9.28
CA ARG A 62 2.36 -15.80 -8.43
C ARG A 62 3.89 -15.80 -8.26
N GLU A 63 4.62 -15.44 -9.30
CA GLU A 63 6.10 -15.47 -9.31
C GLU A 63 6.74 -14.11 -9.00
N SER A 64 5.94 -13.05 -8.81
CA SER A 64 6.47 -11.72 -8.52
C SER A 64 7.07 -11.61 -7.10
N LEU A 65 8.08 -10.76 -6.97
CA LEU A 65 8.60 -10.34 -5.66
C LEU A 65 7.72 -9.24 -5.08
N TYR A 66 7.29 -9.44 -3.84
CA TYR A 66 6.51 -8.46 -3.08
C TYR A 66 7.38 -7.85 -1.99
N LEU A 67 7.51 -6.52 -1.99
CA LEU A 67 8.18 -5.77 -0.94
C LEU A 67 7.17 -4.87 -0.25
N VAL A 68 7.02 -5.02 1.06
CA VAL A 68 6.13 -4.21 1.90
C VAL A 68 6.94 -3.63 3.04
N SER A 69 6.92 -2.31 3.17
CA SER A 69 7.56 -1.58 4.27
C SER A 69 6.57 -0.56 4.81
N ILE A 70 6.06 -0.82 6.02
CA ILE A 70 5.00 -0.03 6.64
C ILE A 70 5.12 -0.11 8.16
N GLY A 71 4.50 0.84 8.88
CA GLY A 71 4.46 0.86 10.34
C GLY A 71 5.25 2.01 10.96
N THR A 72 6.38 2.40 10.35
CA THR A 72 7.27 3.43 10.91
C THR A 72 6.55 4.75 11.18
N ASN A 73 5.68 5.19 10.27
CA ASN A 73 4.92 6.43 10.43
C ASN A 73 3.81 6.30 11.49
N ASP A 74 3.26 5.11 11.73
CA ASP A 74 2.27 4.94 12.81
C ASP A 74 2.91 5.23 14.17
N PHE A 75 4.15 4.79 14.37
CA PHE A 75 4.89 5.09 15.58
C PHE A 75 5.30 6.56 15.65
N LEU A 76 5.89 7.10 14.59
CA LEU A 76 6.34 8.49 14.57
C LEU A 76 5.17 9.46 14.78
N GLU A 77 4.12 9.33 13.98
CA GLU A 77 3.01 10.28 13.98
C GLU A 77 2.05 10.02 15.14
N ASN A 78 1.56 8.79 15.33
CA ASN A 78 0.50 8.54 16.31
C ASN A 78 0.98 8.19 17.72
N TYR A 79 2.19 7.66 17.87
CA TYR A 79 2.67 7.22 19.18
C TYR A 79 3.63 8.22 19.83
N TYR A 80 4.55 8.78 19.06
CA TYR A 80 5.58 9.70 19.58
C TYR A 80 5.23 11.18 19.42
N THR A 81 4.66 11.59 18.28
CA THR A 81 4.43 13.02 17.97
C THR A 81 3.06 13.49 18.47
N LEU A 82 1.99 12.74 18.21
CA LEU A 82 0.64 13.07 18.67
C LEU A 82 0.37 12.46 20.05
N THR A 83 0.54 13.27 21.10
CA THR A 83 0.44 12.84 22.50
C THR A 83 -0.91 12.23 22.89
N ASP A 84 -2.01 12.66 22.25
CA ASP A 84 -3.37 12.23 22.61
C ASP A 84 -3.63 10.76 22.22
N ARG A 85 -3.00 10.31 21.12
CA ARG A 85 -3.20 8.98 20.53
C ARG A 85 -2.39 7.90 21.25
N ARG A 86 -1.27 8.27 21.89
CA ARG A 86 -0.42 7.35 22.67
C ARG A 86 -1.19 6.54 23.71
N SER A 87 -2.20 7.15 24.36
CA SER A 87 -3.04 6.50 25.38
C SER A 87 -3.86 5.31 24.86
N GLN A 88 -4.13 5.26 23.55
CA GLN A 88 -4.92 4.22 22.89
C GLN A 88 -4.12 2.94 22.62
N TYR A 89 -2.79 2.99 22.73
CA TYR A 89 -1.88 1.87 22.44
C TYR A 89 -1.31 1.25 23.72
N SER A 90 -2.12 1.10 24.77
CA SER A 90 -1.71 0.43 26.01
C SER A 90 -1.82 -1.09 25.88
N ILE A 91 -0.87 -1.82 26.48
CA ILE A 91 -0.96 -3.28 26.60
C ILE A 91 -1.75 -3.57 27.87
N GLY A 92 -2.83 -4.35 27.76
CA GLY A 92 -3.56 -4.84 28.93
C GLY A 92 -2.63 -5.68 29.80
N GLN A 93 -2.67 -5.47 31.13
CA GLN A 93 -1.98 -6.35 32.09
C GLN A 93 -2.60 -7.74 32.11
#